data_AF-B7GA25-F1
#
_entry.id   AF-B7GA25-F1
#
_cell.length_a   1.000
_cell.length_b   1.000
_cell.length_c   1.000
_cell.angle_alpha   90.00
_cell.angle_beta   90.00
_cell.angle_gamma   90.00
#
_symmetry.space_group_name_H-M   'P 1'
#
loop_
_entity.id
_entity.type
_entity.pdbx_description
1 polymer ?
#
loop_
_entity_poly.entity_id
_entity_poly.type
_entity_poly.pdbx_seq_one_letter_code
_entity_poly.pdbx_strand_id
1 'polypeptide(L)'
;RNFVRSLAAYSLMSYLFMFKDRHNGNILLDTAGHVIHIDFGFVFGAAPGGSFSLEMSTPFKLTEEMLDVMGGLRSPLFSEFVTLFCCGFLALQCHSETFLTVVEIMSKDSTFKCFEGRDTVEVVAKLKERFCTNLSKGETIAFALDLIKQATTSYGTRQYDLYQYMSQGI
;
A
#
# COMPACT_ATOMS: atom_id res chain seq x y z
N ARG A 1 -17.52 -5.61 -7.48
CA ARG A 1 -17.66 -5.45 -6.01
C ARG A 1 -16.52 -6.12 -5.24
N ASN A 2 -16.26 -7.42 -5.42
CA ASN A 2 -15.12 -8.10 -4.77
C ASN A 2 -13.79 -7.41 -5.06
N PHE A 3 -13.53 -7.13 -6.35
CA PHE A 3 -12.34 -6.39 -6.80
C PHE A 3 -12.10 -5.11 -6.01
N VAL A 4 -13.11 -4.24 -5.98
CA VAL A 4 -13.09 -2.95 -5.29
C VAL A 4 -12.78 -3.10 -3.80
N ARG A 5 -13.39 -4.08 -3.13
CA ARG A 5 -13.19 -4.33 -1.69
C ARG A 5 -11.79 -4.83 -1.39
N SER A 6 -11.31 -5.83 -2.13
CA SER A 6 -9.96 -6.36 -1.98
C SER A 6 -8.90 -5.32 -2.32
N LEU A 7 -9.13 -4.53 -3.39
CA LEU A 7 -8.20 -3.49 -3.81
C LEU A 7 -8.09 -2.42 -2.73
N ALA A 8 -9.21 -1.91 -2.20
CA ALA A 8 -9.20 -0.93 -1.11
C ALA A 8 -8.43 -1.43 0.13
N ALA A 9 -8.64 -2.69 0.53
CA ALA A 9 -7.93 -3.30 1.64
C ALA A 9 -6.41 -3.39 1.38
N TYR A 10 -6.00 -3.91 0.22
CA TYR A 10 -4.58 -4.03 -0.12
C TYR A 10 -3.91 -2.67 -0.35
N SER A 11 -4.61 -1.66 -0.86
CA SER A 11 -4.11 -0.29 -0.98
C SER A 11 -3.79 0.31 0.40
N LEU A 12 -4.68 0.13 1.38
CA LEU A 12 -4.45 0.57 2.77
C LEU A 12 -3.25 -0.14 3.40
N MET A 13 -3.18 -1.46 3.25
CA MET A 13 -2.07 -2.25 3.79
C MET A 13 -0.73 -1.88 3.13
N SER A 14 -0.71 -1.69 1.81
CA SER A 14 0.49 -1.29 1.07
C SER A 14 1.01 0.07 1.52
N TYR A 15 0.11 1.02 1.80
CA TYR A 15 0.47 2.32 2.35
C TYR A 15 1.06 2.20 3.77
N LEU A 16 0.36 1.52 4.70
CA LEU A 16 0.79 1.43 6.10
C LEU A 16 2.11 0.67 6.26
N PHE A 17 2.21 -0.51 5.66
CA PHE A 17 3.35 -1.41 5.79
C PHE A 17 4.46 -1.15 4.78
N MET A 18 4.25 -0.23 3.83
CA MET A 18 5.21 0.10 2.79
C MET A 18 5.68 -1.15 2.05
N PHE A 19 4.73 -1.94 1.55
CA PHE A 19 5.04 -3.04 0.65
C PHE A 19 5.66 -2.48 -0.63
N LYS A 20 6.89 -2.90 -0.93
CA LYS A 20 7.61 -2.55 -2.17
C LYS A 20 7.57 -3.70 -3.15
N ASP A 21 8.11 -3.47 -4.34
CA ASP A 21 8.14 -4.48 -5.40
C ASP A 21 6.71 -4.92 -5.78
N ARG A 22 5.81 -3.94 -5.88
CA ARG A 22 4.40 -4.16 -6.28
C ARG A 22 4.31 -3.95 -7.79
N HIS A 23 4.71 -4.97 -8.54
CA HIS A 23 4.54 -5.03 -10.01
C HIS A 23 3.39 -5.96 -10.38
N ASN A 24 3.00 -5.97 -11.66
CA ASN A 24 1.84 -6.73 -12.14
C ASN A 24 1.95 -8.25 -11.88
N GLY A 25 3.16 -8.80 -11.83
CA GLY A 25 3.39 -10.21 -11.48
C GLY A 25 3.08 -10.56 -10.02
N ASN A 26 3.12 -9.58 -9.12
CA ASN A 26 2.83 -9.77 -7.68
C ASN A 26 1.38 -9.44 -7.30
N ILE A 27 0.55 -9.08 -8.27
CA ILE A 27 -0.86 -8.74 -8.07
C ILE A 27 -1.71 -9.73 -8.89
N LEU A 28 -2.26 -10.71 -8.19
CA LEU A 28 -3.08 -11.75 -8.78
C LEU A 28 -4.57 -11.39 -8.70
N LEU A 29 -5.36 -11.99 -9.60
CA LEU A 29 -6.81 -11.93 -9.59
C LEU A 29 -7.39 -13.34 -9.52
N ASP A 30 -8.29 -13.59 -8.57
CA ASP A 30 -9.00 -14.87 -8.50
C ASP A 30 -10.26 -14.89 -9.41
N THR A 31 -10.88 -16.07 -9.55
CA THR A 31 -12.08 -16.25 -10.38
C THR A 31 -13.33 -15.57 -9.81
N ALA A 32 -13.34 -15.22 -8.52
CA ALA A 32 -14.40 -14.44 -7.89
C ALA A 32 -14.17 -12.92 -8.00
N GLY A 33 -13.05 -12.50 -8.60
CA GLY A 33 -12.67 -11.12 -8.84
C GLY A 33 -11.99 -10.45 -7.64
N HIS A 34 -11.37 -11.17 -6.72
CA HIS A 34 -10.54 -10.59 -5.65
C HIS A 34 -9.12 -10.32 -6.13
N VAL A 35 -8.61 -9.14 -5.80
CA VAL A 35 -7.21 -8.79 -5.90
C VAL A 35 -6.45 -9.43 -4.75
N ILE A 36 -5.35 -10.12 -5.04
CA ILE A 36 -4.51 -10.80 -4.06
C ILE A 36 -3.05 -10.38 -4.30
N HIS A 37 -2.43 -9.75 -3.31
CA HIS A 37 -1.00 -9.48 -3.37
C HIS A 37 -0.24 -10.70 -2.86
N ILE A 38 0.80 -11.08 -3.60
CA ILE A 38 1.74 -12.15 -3.22
C ILE A 38 3.15 -11.58 -3.06
N ASP A 39 4.06 -12.42 -2.57
CA ASP A 39 5.48 -12.12 -2.35
C ASP A 39 5.71 -10.84 -1.53
N PHE A 40 5.79 -10.95 -0.20
CA PHE A 40 6.05 -9.80 0.67
C PHE A 40 7.53 -9.70 1.08
N GLY A 41 8.45 -10.01 0.17
CA GLY A 41 9.89 -9.96 0.44
C GLY A 41 10.42 -8.59 0.89
N PHE A 42 9.68 -7.51 0.61
CA PHE A 42 10.06 -6.12 0.86
C PHE A 42 8.99 -5.35 1.65
N VAL A 43 9.23 -5.19 2.95
CA VAL A 43 8.30 -4.56 3.91
C VAL A 43 8.99 -3.43 4.67
N PHE A 44 8.22 -2.47 5.19
CA PHE A 44 8.69 -1.29 5.93
C PHE A 44 9.70 -0.44 5.14
N GLY A 45 9.52 -0.38 3.82
CA GLY A 45 10.37 0.40 2.93
C GLY A 45 11.74 -0.22 2.66
N ALA A 46 11.98 -1.48 3.03
CA ALA A 46 13.02 -2.26 2.37
C ALA A 46 12.67 -2.32 0.87
N ALA A 47 13.64 -2.12 -0.01
CA ALA A 47 13.40 -2.13 -1.46
C ALA A 47 14.60 -2.73 -2.19
N PRO A 48 14.38 -3.45 -3.32
CA PRO A 48 15.47 -3.84 -4.20
C PRO A 48 16.12 -2.56 -4.77
N GLY A 49 17.43 -2.40 -4.54
CA GLY A 49 18.19 -1.20 -4.95
C GLY A 49 18.33 -0.09 -3.90
N GLY A 50 17.85 -0.30 -2.67
CA GLY A 50 18.03 0.65 -1.56
C GLY A 50 17.40 2.02 -1.83
N SER A 51 18.13 3.11 -1.55
CA SER A 51 17.63 4.50 -1.69
C SER A 51 17.35 4.95 -3.12
N PHE A 52 17.73 4.17 -4.14
CA PHE A 52 17.52 4.48 -5.56
C PHE A 52 16.28 3.81 -6.17
N SER A 53 15.45 3.16 -5.35
CA SER A 53 14.23 2.51 -5.83
C SER A 53 13.23 3.55 -6.40
N LEU A 54 12.88 3.38 -7.68
CA LEU A 54 11.97 4.25 -8.44
C LEU A 54 10.53 4.27 -7.87
N GLU A 55 10.17 3.32 -7.01
CA GLU A 55 8.85 3.22 -6.35
C GLU A 55 8.75 4.04 -5.04
N MET A 56 9.70 4.91 -4.70
CA MET A 56 9.69 5.60 -3.41
C MET A 56 8.51 6.58 -3.24
N SER A 57 7.98 7.16 -4.32
CA SER A 57 7.00 8.25 -4.24
C SER A 57 5.53 7.83 -4.30
N THR A 58 5.21 6.60 -4.72
CA THR A 58 3.82 6.14 -4.82
C THR A 58 3.35 5.54 -3.48
N PRO A 59 2.22 6.00 -2.90
CA PRO A 59 1.73 5.48 -1.62
C PRO A 59 1.22 4.03 -1.72
N PHE A 60 0.61 3.65 -2.85
CA PHE A 60 0.21 2.29 -3.18
C PHE A 60 -0.05 2.17 -4.68
N LYS A 61 -0.02 0.95 -5.21
CA LYS A 61 -0.28 0.70 -6.64
C LYS A 61 -1.76 0.85 -6.96
N LEU A 62 -2.06 1.75 -7.90
CA LEU A 62 -3.37 1.94 -8.50
C LEU A 62 -3.15 2.33 -9.97
N THR A 63 -3.28 1.37 -10.88
CA THR A 63 -2.98 1.58 -12.30
C THR A 63 -4.20 2.04 -13.10
N GLU A 64 -3.97 2.54 -14.32
CA GLU A 64 -5.06 2.92 -15.24
C GLU A 64 -5.96 1.72 -15.55
N GLU A 65 -5.41 0.53 -15.72
CA GLU A 65 -6.17 -0.70 -15.97
C GLU A 65 -7.08 -1.06 -14.78
N MET A 66 -6.62 -0.85 -13.54
CA MET A 66 -7.45 -1.03 -12.35
C MET A 66 -8.59 0.00 -12.29
N LEU A 67 -8.33 1.24 -12.72
CA LEU A 67 -9.36 2.28 -12.83
C LEU A 67 -10.38 1.91 -13.92
N ASP A 68 -9.93 1.37 -15.05
CA ASP A 68 -10.79 0.94 -16.16
C ASP A 68 -11.69 -0.22 -15.75
N VAL A 69 -11.18 -1.19 -14.97
CA VAL A 69 -12.00 -2.26 -14.37
C VAL A 69 -13.08 -1.69 -13.45
N MET A 70 -12.80 -0.59 -12.76
CA MET A 70 -13.81 0.13 -11.98
C MET A 70 -14.73 1.01 -12.85
N GLY A 71 -14.47 1.20 -14.14
CA GLY A 71 -15.26 2.07 -15.03
C GLY A 71 -14.85 3.54 -14.99
N GLY A 72 -13.62 3.83 -14.54
CA GLY A 72 -13.02 5.16 -14.49
C GLY A 72 -13.38 5.99 -13.26
N LEU A 73 -12.77 7.18 -13.16
CA LEU A 73 -12.82 8.05 -11.97
C LEU A 73 -14.21 8.59 -11.61
N ARG A 74 -15.16 8.58 -12.56
CA ARG A 74 -16.53 9.07 -12.34
C ARG A 74 -17.52 7.94 -12.07
N SER A 75 -17.04 6.70 -11.95
CA SER A 75 -17.92 5.54 -11.81
C SER A 75 -18.43 5.38 -10.36
N PRO A 76 -19.59 4.73 -10.19
CA PRO A 76 -20.06 4.33 -8.86
C PRO A 76 -19.10 3.39 -8.13
N LEU A 77 -18.39 2.52 -8.86
CA LEU A 77 -17.43 1.58 -8.27
C LEU A 77 -16.17 2.27 -7.75
N PHE A 78 -15.69 3.30 -8.43
CA PHE A 78 -14.59 4.13 -7.93
C PHE A 78 -15.02 4.92 -6.69
N SER A 79 -16.26 5.43 -6.67
CA SER A 79 -16.82 6.06 -5.47
C SER A 79 -16.93 5.08 -4.29
N GLU A 80 -17.30 3.81 -4.55
CA GLU A 80 -17.29 2.74 -3.55
C GLU A 80 -15.86 2.46 -3.05
N PHE A 81 -14.86 2.39 -3.95
CA PHE A 81 -13.44 2.26 -3.58
C PHE A 81 -12.99 3.37 -2.63
N VAL A 82 -13.23 4.64 -2.99
CA VAL A 82 -12.85 5.80 -2.19
C VAL A 82 -13.50 5.74 -0.81
N THR A 83 -14.80 5.40 -0.76
CA THR A 83 -15.54 5.27 0.51
C THR A 83 -14.93 4.17 1.39
N LEU A 84 -14.67 2.99 0.83
CA LEU A 84 -14.08 1.88 1.56
C LEU A 84 -12.66 2.18 2.04
N PHE A 85 -11.85 2.87 1.22
CA PHE A 85 -10.51 3.29 1.59
C PHE A 85 -10.55 4.27 2.77
N CYS A 86 -11.38 5.32 2.71
CA CYS A 86 -11.51 6.29 3.81
C CYS A 86 -12.06 5.65 5.09
N CYS A 87 -13.10 4.82 4.99
CA CYS A 87 -13.66 4.10 6.14
C CYS A 87 -12.64 3.12 6.75
N GLY A 88 -11.91 2.39 5.90
CA GLY A 88 -10.87 1.48 6.32
C GLY A 88 -9.70 2.19 7.00
N PHE A 89 -9.29 3.35 6.47
CA PHE A 89 -8.25 4.17 7.10
C PHE A 89 -8.64 4.60 8.51
N LEU A 90 -9.87 5.13 8.67
CA LEU A 90 -10.38 5.51 9.99
C LEU A 90 -10.44 4.32 10.95
N ALA A 91 -10.88 3.15 10.47
CA ALA A 91 -10.91 1.94 11.28
C ALA A 91 -9.50 1.51 11.71
N LEU A 92 -8.52 1.57 10.80
CA LEU A 92 -7.11 1.26 11.07
C LEU A 92 -6.49 2.25 12.06
N GLN A 93 -6.80 3.54 11.93
CA GLN A 93 -6.39 4.59 12.88
C GLN A 93 -6.91 4.29 14.29
N CYS A 94 -8.16 3.84 14.44
CA CYS A 94 -8.71 3.45 15.75
C CYS A 94 -8.05 2.21 16.36
N HIS A 95 -7.46 1.32 15.55
CA HIS A 95 -6.83 0.08 16.00
C HIS A 95 -5.30 0.11 15.88
N SER A 96 -4.70 1.29 15.71
CA SER A 96 -3.27 1.44 15.42
C SER A 96 -2.37 0.78 16.48
N GLU A 97 -2.73 0.90 17.76
CA GLU A 97 -1.96 0.33 18.88
C GLU A 97 -1.81 -1.19 18.77
N THR A 98 -2.82 -1.90 18.25
CA THR A 98 -2.74 -3.36 18.07
C THR A 98 -1.68 -3.70 17.01
N PHE A 99 -1.69 -3.01 15.87
CA PHE A 99 -0.70 -3.22 14.82
C PHE A 99 0.71 -2.84 15.29
N LEU A 100 0.86 -1.71 15.97
CA LEU A 100 2.14 -1.26 16.52
C LEU A 100 2.71 -2.27 17.51
N THR A 101 1.88 -2.76 18.44
CA THR A 101 2.30 -3.77 19.43
C THR A 101 2.77 -5.06 18.77
N VAL A 102 2.03 -5.57 17.78
CA VAL A 102 2.42 -6.79 17.05
C VAL A 102 3.76 -6.59 16.34
N VAL A 103 3.93 -5.48 15.64
CA VAL A 103 5.18 -5.19 14.91
C VAL A 103 6.35 -4.99 15.87
N GLU A 104 6.13 -4.30 17.00
CA GLU A 104 7.16 -4.11 18.03
C GLU A 104 7.64 -5.46 18.57
N ILE A 105 6.71 -6.35 18.95
CA ILE A 105 7.06 -7.70 19.42
C ILE A 105 7.81 -8.48 18.34
N MET A 106 7.32 -8.47 17.09
CA MET A 106 7.95 -9.18 15.98
C MET A 106 9.34 -8.64 15.60
N SER A 107 9.63 -7.38 15.92
CA SER A 107 10.89 -6.74 15.59
C SER A 107 12.04 -7.11 16.54
N LYS A 108 11.72 -7.54 17.77
CA LYS A 108 12.72 -7.92 18.77
C LYS A 108 13.42 -9.21 18.37
N ASP A 109 14.75 -9.14 18.26
CA ASP A 109 15.63 -10.26 17.86
C ASP A 109 15.16 -10.99 16.58
N SER A 110 14.55 -10.22 15.66
CA SER A 110 13.92 -10.78 14.47
C SER A 110 14.94 -11.23 13.43
N THR A 111 14.72 -12.41 12.86
CA THR A 111 15.50 -12.92 11.72
C THR A 111 14.92 -12.46 10.38
N PHE A 112 13.88 -11.63 10.36
CA PHE A 112 13.31 -11.13 9.12
C PHE A 112 14.16 -10.03 8.50
N LYS A 113 14.41 -10.15 7.19
CA LYS A 113 15.22 -9.19 6.40
C LYS A 113 14.74 -7.74 6.49
N CYS A 114 13.46 -7.50 6.79
CA CYS A 114 12.92 -6.14 6.93
C CYS A 114 13.38 -5.42 8.21
N PHE A 115 13.89 -6.15 9.21
CA PHE A 115 14.45 -5.62 10.46
C PHE A 115 15.98 -5.80 10.54
N GLU A 116 16.54 -6.73 9.79
CA GLU A 116 17.98 -7.02 9.77
C GLU A 116 18.81 -5.76 9.44
N GLY A 117 19.73 -5.38 10.34
CA GLY A 117 20.62 -4.23 10.15
C GLY A 117 19.93 -2.86 10.20
N ARG A 118 18.66 -2.79 10.65
CA ARG A 118 17.89 -1.53 10.75
C ARG A 118 17.55 -1.20 12.19
N ASP A 119 17.34 0.08 12.45
CA ASP A 119 16.79 0.54 13.73
C ASP A 119 15.30 0.18 13.81
N THR A 120 14.98 -0.82 14.63
CA THR A 120 13.60 -1.30 14.81
C THR A 120 12.72 -0.26 15.49
N VAL A 121 13.27 0.61 16.33
CA VAL A 121 12.55 1.72 16.97
C VAL A 121 12.14 2.72 15.90
N GLU A 122 13.04 3.05 14.97
CA GLU A 122 12.73 3.94 13.84
C GLU A 122 11.66 3.34 12.92
N VAL A 123 11.72 2.03 12.64
CA VAL A 123 10.71 1.33 11.83
C VAL A 123 9.32 1.43 12.44
N VAL A 124 9.20 1.15 13.76
CA VAL A 124 7.93 1.26 14.49
C VAL A 124 7.45 2.71 14.56
N ALA A 125 8.35 3.67 14.77
CA ALA A 125 8.01 5.10 14.78
C ALA A 125 7.42 5.56 13.43
N LYS A 126 8.06 5.19 12.31
CA LYS A 126 7.55 5.51 10.96
C LYS A 126 6.22 4.83 10.66
N LEU A 127 6.00 3.61 11.16
CA LEU A 127 4.70 2.95 11.06
C LEU A 127 3.64 3.72 11.83
N LYS A 128 3.96 4.19 13.05
CA LYS A 128 3.06 4.98 13.89
C LYS A 128 2.65 6.29 13.21
N GLU A 129 3.61 7.00 12.61
CA GLU A 129 3.34 8.24 11.87
C GLU A 129 2.34 8.03 10.72
N ARG A 130 2.41 6.89 10.02
CA ARG A 130 1.50 6.55 8.92
C ARG A 130 0.05 6.28 9.33
N PHE A 131 -0.21 5.95 10.60
CA PHE A 131 -1.59 5.86 11.09
C PHE A 131 -2.23 7.24 11.30
N CYS A 132 -1.43 8.32 11.33
CA CYS A 132 -1.90 9.70 11.46
C CYS A 132 -2.85 9.92 12.65
N THR A 133 -2.60 9.30 13.80
CA THR A 133 -3.50 9.31 14.98
C THR A 133 -3.74 10.70 15.58
N ASN A 134 -2.93 11.69 15.20
CA ASN A 134 -3.07 13.09 15.58
C ASN A 134 -4.14 13.84 14.76
N LEU A 135 -4.62 13.29 13.64
CA LEU A 135 -5.61 13.93 12.78
C LEU A 135 -7.04 13.62 13.25
N SER A 136 -7.91 14.62 13.16
CA SER A 136 -9.36 14.43 13.33
C SER A 136 -9.96 13.62 12.17
N LYS A 137 -11.17 13.10 12.36
CA LYS A 137 -11.88 12.34 11.32
C LYS A 137 -11.94 13.07 9.96
N GLY A 138 -12.20 14.38 9.97
CA GLY A 138 -12.28 15.18 8.75
C GLY A 138 -10.93 15.32 8.05
N GLU A 139 -9.87 15.56 8.83
CA GLU A 139 -8.50 15.66 8.34
C GLU A 139 -7.98 14.33 7.82
N THR A 140 -8.28 13.22 8.50
CA THR A 140 -7.92 11.87 8.04
C THR A 140 -8.59 11.53 6.71
N ILE A 141 -9.86 11.91 6.52
CA ILE A 141 -10.55 11.73 5.23
C ILE A 141 -9.88 12.56 4.15
N ALA A 142 -9.56 13.83 4.40
CA ALA A 142 -8.86 14.68 3.44
C ALA A 142 -7.50 14.09 3.05
N PHE A 143 -6.73 13.64 4.04
CA PHE A 143 -5.44 12.98 3.83
C PHE A 143 -5.56 11.69 3.00
N ALA A 144 -6.55 10.85 3.30
CA ALA A 144 -6.82 9.63 2.53
C ALA A 144 -7.17 9.93 1.05
N LEU A 145 -7.93 10.99 0.79
CA LEU A 145 -8.24 11.44 -0.57
C LEU A 145 -6.98 11.90 -1.32
N ASP A 146 -6.07 12.60 -0.64
CA ASP A 146 -4.79 13.02 -1.23
C ASP A 146 -3.90 11.83 -1.57
N LEU A 147 -3.87 10.78 -0.73
CA LEU A 147 -3.16 9.53 -1.04
C LEU A 147 -3.71 8.85 -2.30
N ILE A 148 -5.04 8.77 -2.44
CA ILE A 148 -5.68 8.20 -3.63
C ILE A 148 -5.30 9.01 -4.86
N LYS A 149 -5.37 10.36 -4.77
CA LYS A 149 -4.98 11.25 -5.86
C LYS A 149 -3.53 11.02 -6.28
N GLN A 150 -2.60 10.96 -5.33
CA GLN A 150 -1.19 10.68 -5.60
C GLN A 150 -0.99 9.33 -6.29
N ALA A 151 -1.69 8.28 -5.82
CA ALA A 151 -1.62 6.94 -6.41
C ALA A 151 -2.08 6.95 -7.88
N THR A 152 -3.17 7.67 -8.20
CA THR A 152 -3.68 7.77 -9.59
C THR A 152 -2.78 8.54 -10.54
N THR A 153 -1.91 9.43 -10.04
CA THR A 153 -1.07 10.31 -10.89
C THR A 153 0.39 9.86 -10.99
N SER A 154 0.76 8.74 -10.35
CA SER A 154 2.18 8.38 -10.23
C SER A 154 2.75 7.77 -11.51
N TYR A 155 3.67 8.51 -12.14
CA TYR A 155 4.50 8.05 -13.27
C TYR A 155 5.51 6.96 -12.86
N GLY A 156 5.88 6.85 -11.58
CA GLY A 156 6.90 5.93 -11.09
C GLY A 156 6.51 4.46 -11.22
N THR A 157 5.22 4.15 -11.01
CA THR A 157 4.67 2.79 -11.15
C THR A 157 4.88 2.25 -12.57
N ARG A 158 4.66 3.08 -13.59
CA ARG A 158 4.79 2.69 -15.00
C ARG A 158 6.23 2.39 -15.41
N GLN A 159 7.19 3.18 -14.90
CA GLN A 159 8.61 2.95 -15.17
C GLN A 159 9.12 1.68 -14.51
N TYR A 160 8.61 1.36 -13.31
CA TYR A 160 8.98 0.13 -12.61
C TYR A 160 8.40 -1.12 -13.28
N ASP A 161 7.15 -1.10 -13.73
CA ASP A 161 6.57 -2.19 -14.51
C ASP A 161 7.34 -2.42 -15.82
N LEU A 162 7.74 -1.35 -16.51
CA LEU A 162 8.58 -1.47 -17.71
C LEU A 162 9.94 -2.11 -17.40
N TYR A 163 10.56 -1.76 -16.28
CA TYR A 163 11.81 -2.38 -15.84
C TYR A 163 11.63 -3.88 -15.55
N GLN A 164 10.55 -4.26 -14.86
CA GLN A 164 10.23 -5.67 -14.58
C GLN A 164 9.95 -6.44 -15.88
N TYR A 165 9.21 -5.86 -16.82
CA TYR A 165 8.98 -6.45 -18.13
C TYR A 165 10.29 -6.66 -18.91
N MET A 166 11.18 -5.66 -18.93
CA MET A 166 12.46 -5.78 -19.64
C MET A 166 13.42 -6.77 -18.98
N SER A 167 13.37 -6.91 -17.65
CA SER A 167 14.31 -7.76 -16.91
C SER A 167 13.83 -9.21 -16.76
N GLN A 168 12.52 -9.42 -16.60
CA GLN A 168 11.92 -10.70 -16.21
C GLN A 168 10.84 -11.18 -17.21
N GLY A 169 10.43 -10.35 -18.17
CA GLY A 169 9.43 -10.70 -19.19
C GLY A 169 7.98 -10.71 -18.69
N ILE A 170 7.70 -10.02 -17.57
CA ILE A 170 6.38 -9.92 -16.91
C ILE A 170 5.87 -8.48 -16.87
#